data_AF-A0A0U3AA55-F1
#
_entry.id   AF-A0A0U3AA55-F1
#
_cell.length_a   1.000
_cell.length_b   1.000
_cell.length_c   1.000
_cell.angle_alpha   90.00
_cell.angle_beta   90.00
_cell.angle_gamma   90.00
#
_symmetry.space_group_name_H-M   'P 1'
#
loop_
_entity.id
_entity.type
_entity.pdbx_description
1 polymer ?
#
loop_
_entity_poly.entity_id
_entity_poly.type
_entity_poly.pdbx_seq_one_letter_code
_entity_poly.pdbx_strand_id
1 'polypeptide(L)'
;LPLPEATRTVRATFKTMREACACVASFSRARVVPVAIEVLDRNAIAAVESQYAFGLAADAGALLIVSVDGSVEEVERTSRLVEEVLREGGGFDVLRAETREAEDKLWDVRRAISPALKKFGTLKFNEDVVVPRSRVPELIERVEEIGRRHETFVVNFGHAGDGNIHVNFMCDREDAEAVRRARAAVRDTFSAAVELGGTISGEHGIGYV
;
A
#
# COMPACT_ATOMS: atom_id res chain seq x y z
N LEU A 1 20.42 -4.05 14.94
CA LEU A 1 19.70 -5.19 15.56
C LEU A 1 20.19 -6.48 14.91
N PRO A 2 20.28 -7.61 15.64
CA PRO A 2 20.60 -8.90 15.04
C PRO A 2 19.50 -9.30 14.04
N LEU A 3 19.85 -10.11 13.04
CA LEU A 3 18.86 -10.68 12.12
C LEU A 3 17.94 -11.64 12.90
N PRO A 4 16.62 -11.63 12.64
CA PRO A 4 15.72 -12.60 13.24
C PRO A 4 16.03 -14.02 12.72
N GLU A 5 15.68 -15.02 13.52
CA GLU A 5 15.86 -16.43 13.15
C GLU A 5 14.93 -16.83 11.98
N ALA A 6 13.72 -16.27 11.96
CA ALA A 6 12.72 -16.52 10.94
C ALA A 6 11.88 -15.28 10.62
N THR A 7 11.25 -15.30 9.45
CA THR A 7 10.18 -14.38 9.02
C THR A 7 9.02 -15.19 8.46
N ARG A 8 7.81 -14.64 8.55
CA ARG A 8 6.65 -15.13 7.79
C ARG A 8 5.81 -13.97 7.30
N THR A 9 5.22 -14.15 6.13
CA THR A 9 4.37 -13.16 5.47
C THR A 9 2.97 -13.73 5.25
N VAL A 10 1.96 -12.91 5.52
CA VAL A 10 0.56 -13.19 5.23
C VAL A 10 0.02 -12.08 4.33
N ARG A 11 -0.70 -12.45 3.28
CA ARG A 11 -1.39 -11.53 2.38
C ARG A 11 -2.90 -11.72 2.51
N ALA A 12 -3.67 -10.64 2.45
CA ALA A 12 -5.12 -10.72 2.34
C ALA A 12 -5.65 -9.62 1.41
N THR A 13 -6.75 -9.93 0.72
CA THR A 13 -7.46 -9.01 -0.17
C THR A 13 -8.73 -8.51 0.52
N PHE A 14 -9.10 -7.25 0.28
CA PHE A 14 -10.29 -6.60 0.83
C PHE A 14 -11.12 -5.96 -0.28
N LYS A 15 -12.44 -5.81 -0.09
CA LYS A 15 -13.33 -5.18 -1.09
C LYS A 15 -13.15 -3.67 -1.10
N THR A 16 -12.69 -3.10 0.01
CA THR A 16 -12.42 -1.66 0.15
C THR A 16 -11.15 -1.37 0.96
N MET A 17 -10.55 -0.21 0.71
CA MET A 17 -9.44 0.32 1.52
C MET A 17 -9.84 0.53 2.99
N ARG A 18 -11.10 0.92 3.23
CA ARG A 18 -11.63 1.13 4.57
C ARG A 18 -11.64 -0.15 5.40
N GLU A 19 -12.05 -1.27 4.81
CA GLU A 19 -12.00 -2.59 5.47
C GLU A 19 -10.55 -2.99 5.78
N ALA A 20 -9.64 -2.84 4.82
CA ALA A 20 -8.21 -3.14 5.03
C ALA A 20 -7.62 -2.34 6.20
N CYS A 21 -7.77 -1.02 6.21
CA CYS A 21 -7.23 -0.19 7.30
C CYS A 21 -7.93 -0.42 8.65
N ALA A 22 -9.24 -0.74 8.66
CA ALA A 22 -9.92 -1.14 9.88
C ALA A 22 -9.32 -2.43 10.47
N CYS A 23 -8.93 -3.37 9.59
CA CYS A 23 -8.23 -4.59 9.98
C CYS A 23 -6.83 -4.31 10.57
N VAL A 24 -6.08 -3.35 10.03
CA VAL A 24 -4.77 -2.96 10.57
C VAL A 24 -4.85 -2.57 12.05
N ALA A 25 -5.92 -1.87 12.45
CA ALA A 25 -6.14 -1.51 13.86
C ALA A 25 -6.43 -2.72 14.78
N SER A 26 -6.81 -3.88 14.22
CA SER A 26 -7.08 -5.10 14.99
C SER A 26 -5.80 -5.78 15.50
N PHE A 27 -4.64 -5.60 14.85
CA PHE A 27 -3.39 -6.26 15.25
C PHE A 27 -2.96 -5.88 16.68
N SER A 28 -3.13 -4.62 17.07
CA SER A 28 -2.83 -4.17 18.43
C SER A 28 -3.73 -4.85 19.48
N ARG A 29 -5.01 -5.11 19.16
CA ARG A 29 -5.93 -5.83 20.06
C ARG A 29 -5.55 -7.30 20.19
N ALA A 30 -5.08 -7.91 19.10
CA ALA A 30 -4.57 -9.27 19.08
C ALA A 30 -3.17 -9.42 19.70
N ARG A 31 -2.55 -8.32 20.18
CA ARG A 31 -1.16 -8.28 20.68
C ARG A 31 -0.14 -8.79 19.66
N VAL A 32 -0.42 -8.56 18.38
CA VAL A 32 0.50 -8.81 17.29
C VAL A 32 1.24 -7.52 16.98
N VAL A 33 2.56 -7.60 16.85
CA VAL A 33 3.41 -6.49 16.41
C VAL A 33 4.07 -6.91 15.09
N PRO A 34 3.46 -6.58 13.94
CA PRO A 34 4.08 -6.88 12.66
C PRO A 34 5.36 -6.06 12.46
N VAL A 35 6.34 -6.64 11.77
CA VAL A 35 7.54 -5.93 11.31
C VAL A 35 7.26 -5.10 10.06
N ALA A 36 6.26 -5.49 9.26
CA ALA A 36 5.79 -4.73 8.11
C ALA A 36 4.29 -4.88 7.92
N ILE A 37 3.64 -3.80 7.50
CA ILE A 37 2.23 -3.77 7.08
C ILE A 37 2.15 -2.89 5.83
N GLU A 38 2.16 -3.51 4.66
CA GLU A 38 1.92 -2.81 3.40
C GLU A 38 0.44 -2.79 3.07
N VAL A 39 0.01 -1.70 2.43
CA VAL A 39 -1.28 -1.62 1.76
C VAL A 39 -1.10 -1.22 0.30
N LEU A 40 -1.90 -1.80 -0.58
CA LEU A 40 -2.01 -1.43 -1.98
C LEU A 40 -3.47 -1.08 -2.29
N ASP A 41 -3.70 -0.02 -3.05
CA ASP A 41 -5.04 0.35 -3.52
C ASP A 41 -5.49 -0.44 -4.77
N ARG A 42 -6.74 -0.24 -5.15
CA ARG A 42 -7.35 -0.88 -6.33
C ARG A 42 -6.57 -0.62 -7.61
N ASN A 43 -6.06 0.59 -7.81
CA ASN A 43 -5.35 0.96 -9.03
C ASN A 43 -3.97 0.30 -9.09
N ALA A 44 -3.26 0.18 -7.97
CA ALA A 44 -2.03 -0.60 -7.85
C ALA A 44 -2.27 -2.06 -8.24
N ILE A 45 -3.30 -2.67 -7.65
CA ILE A 45 -3.65 -4.08 -7.88
C ILE A 45 -3.99 -4.31 -9.36
N ALA A 46 -4.83 -3.45 -9.94
CA ALA A 46 -5.19 -3.55 -11.36
C ALA A 46 -3.97 -3.35 -12.28
N ALA A 47 -3.07 -2.41 -11.95
CA ALA A 47 -1.87 -2.16 -12.72
C ALA A 47 -0.95 -3.39 -12.75
N VAL A 48 -0.64 -3.97 -11.58
CA VAL A 48 0.23 -5.15 -11.49
C VAL A 48 -0.41 -6.38 -12.15
N GLU A 49 -1.71 -6.60 -11.93
CA GLU A 49 -2.41 -7.74 -12.52
C GLU A 49 -2.43 -7.67 -14.04
N SER A 50 -2.60 -6.46 -14.61
CA SER A 50 -2.63 -6.25 -16.07
C SER A 50 -1.33 -6.56 -16.80
N GLN A 51 -0.21 -6.70 -16.07
CA GLN A 51 1.12 -6.90 -16.64
C GLN A 51 1.76 -8.22 -16.22
N TYR A 52 1.49 -8.68 -15.00
CA TYR A 52 2.17 -9.82 -14.39
C TYR A 52 1.26 -11.01 -14.05
N ALA A 53 -0.06 -10.84 -14.08
CA ALA A 53 -1.05 -11.89 -13.83
C ALA A 53 -0.78 -12.69 -12.54
N PHE A 54 -0.73 -12.00 -11.40
CA PHE A 54 -0.50 -12.63 -10.09
C PHE A 54 -1.72 -13.42 -9.57
N GLY A 55 -2.84 -13.40 -10.30
CA GLY A 55 -4.07 -14.08 -9.92
C GLY A 55 -4.86 -13.33 -8.85
N LEU A 56 -4.67 -12.01 -8.74
CA LEU A 56 -5.43 -11.18 -7.80
C LEU A 56 -6.88 -11.03 -8.26
N ALA A 57 -7.81 -11.04 -7.32
CA ALA A 57 -9.23 -10.96 -7.62
C ALA A 57 -9.58 -9.64 -8.34
N ALA A 58 -10.41 -9.73 -9.38
CA ALA A 58 -10.82 -8.55 -10.16
C ALA A 58 -11.63 -7.51 -9.36
N ASP A 59 -12.25 -7.93 -8.25
CA ASP A 59 -13.01 -7.07 -7.35
C ASP A 59 -12.22 -6.68 -6.08
N ALA A 60 -10.90 -6.86 -6.10
CA ALA A 60 -10.00 -6.37 -5.05
C ALA A 60 -10.03 -4.84 -4.98
N GLY A 61 -10.47 -4.30 -3.85
CA GLY A 61 -10.39 -2.86 -3.57
C GLY A 61 -9.15 -2.46 -2.78
N ALA A 62 -8.54 -3.40 -2.06
CA ALA A 62 -7.27 -3.21 -1.37
C ALA A 62 -6.58 -4.56 -1.11
N LEU A 63 -5.28 -4.52 -0.89
CA LEU A 63 -4.46 -5.68 -0.53
C LEU A 63 -3.59 -5.31 0.66
N LEU A 64 -3.53 -6.18 1.67
CA LEU A 64 -2.57 -6.09 2.76
C LEU A 64 -1.49 -7.16 2.61
N ILE A 65 -0.24 -6.78 2.88
CA ILE A 65 0.88 -7.71 3.07
C ILE A 65 1.44 -7.43 4.46
N VAL A 66 1.41 -8.44 5.32
CA VAL A 66 1.78 -8.34 6.73
C VAL A 66 2.89 -9.33 7.01
N SER A 67 4.00 -8.86 7.57
CA SER A 67 5.12 -9.72 7.95
C SER A 67 5.37 -9.67 9.45
N VAL A 68 5.82 -10.81 9.99
CA VAL A 68 6.25 -10.98 11.38
C VAL A 68 7.62 -11.66 11.39
N ASP A 69 8.42 -11.37 12.40
CA ASP A 69 9.75 -11.93 12.59
C ASP A 69 9.98 -12.34 14.06
N GLY A 70 11.02 -13.13 14.31
CA GLY A 70 11.30 -13.70 15.64
C GLY A 70 11.95 -15.08 15.56
N SER A 71 11.76 -15.90 16.61
CA SER A 71 12.12 -17.32 16.56
C SER A 71 11.20 -18.09 15.63
N VAL A 72 11.63 -19.27 15.16
CA VAL A 72 10.81 -20.13 14.27
C VAL A 72 9.44 -20.42 14.89
N GLU A 73 9.41 -20.74 16.19
CA GLU A 73 8.18 -21.07 16.93
C GLU A 73 7.27 -19.86 17.11
N GLU A 74 7.84 -18.70 17.44
CA GLU A 74 7.09 -17.46 17.63
C GLU A 74 6.46 -16.99 16.31
N VAL A 75 7.22 -17.04 15.23
CA VAL A 75 6.78 -16.63 13.90
C VAL A 75 5.68 -17.55 13.36
N GLU A 76 5.77 -18.86 13.56
CA GLU A 76 4.70 -19.78 13.16
C GLU A 76 3.40 -19.51 13.94
N ARG A 77 3.48 -19.32 15.26
CA ARG A 77 2.32 -18.98 16.08
C ARG A 77 1.72 -17.63 15.69
N THR A 78 2.56 -16.61 15.52
CA THR A 78 2.11 -15.22 15.28
C THR A 78 1.57 -15.05 13.86
N SER A 79 2.14 -15.72 12.86
CA SER A 79 1.64 -15.67 11.49
C SER A 79 0.26 -16.32 11.33
N ARG A 80 -0.04 -17.38 12.09
CA ARG A 80 -1.40 -17.95 12.16
C ARG A 80 -2.40 -16.96 12.75
N LEU A 81 -2.01 -16.28 13.83
CA LEU A 81 -2.85 -15.24 14.42
C LEU A 81 -3.06 -14.05 13.47
N VAL A 82 -2.05 -13.67 12.68
CA VAL A 82 -2.20 -12.68 11.61
C VAL A 82 -3.21 -13.14 10.57
N GLU A 83 -3.11 -14.39 10.11
CA GLU A 83 -4.07 -14.98 9.17
C GLU A 83 -5.51 -14.95 9.72
N GLU A 84 -5.70 -15.33 10.99
CA GLU A 84 -7.01 -15.27 11.67
C GLU A 84 -7.55 -13.84 11.72
N VAL A 85 -6.74 -12.88 12.18
CA VAL A 85 -7.14 -11.45 12.26
C VAL A 85 -7.54 -10.91 10.88
N LEU A 86 -6.80 -11.26 9.82
CA LEU A 86 -7.11 -10.84 8.46
C LEU A 86 -8.44 -11.43 7.97
N ARG A 87 -8.69 -12.72 8.22
CA ARG A 87 -9.95 -13.39 7.86
C ARG A 87 -11.14 -12.80 8.62
N GLU A 88 -11.02 -12.64 9.94
CA GLU A 88 -12.07 -12.05 10.79
C GLU A 88 -12.35 -10.58 10.45
N GLY A 89 -11.31 -9.86 9.99
CA GLY A 89 -11.42 -8.47 9.52
C GLY A 89 -12.11 -8.31 8.15
N GLY A 90 -12.63 -9.39 7.56
CA GLY A 90 -13.29 -9.37 6.25
C GLY A 90 -12.34 -9.60 5.06
N GLY A 91 -11.09 -9.97 5.33
CA GLY A 91 -10.13 -10.33 4.30
C GLY A 91 -10.52 -11.64 3.61
N PHE A 92 -10.40 -11.65 2.29
CA PHE A 92 -10.57 -12.84 1.45
C PHE A 92 -9.29 -13.11 0.66
N ASP A 93 -9.19 -14.30 0.06
CA ASP A 93 -7.95 -14.76 -0.59
C ASP A 93 -6.73 -14.61 0.34
N VAL A 94 -6.89 -15.09 1.58
CA VAL A 94 -5.87 -14.99 2.62
C VAL A 94 -4.85 -16.10 2.41
N LEU A 95 -3.59 -15.70 2.18
CA LEU A 95 -2.47 -16.59 1.94
C LEU A 95 -1.38 -16.34 2.97
N ARG A 96 -1.05 -17.37 3.76
CA ARG A 96 0.12 -17.40 4.63
C ARG A 96 1.22 -18.19 3.94
N ALA A 97 2.39 -17.60 3.78
CA ALA A 97 3.53 -18.28 3.22
C ALA A 97 4.07 -19.34 4.19
N GLU A 98 4.38 -20.54 3.70
CA GLU A 98 4.97 -21.62 4.50
C GLU A 98 6.48 -21.78 4.27
N THR A 99 7.00 -21.20 3.19
CA THR A 99 8.42 -21.22 2.81
C THR A 99 8.90 -19.83 2.43
N ARG A 100 10.23 -19.65 2.36
CA ARG A 100 10.83 -18.37 1.96
C ARG A 100 10.45 -18.00 0.52
N GLU A 101 10.40 -18.98 -0.37
CA GLU A 101 9.99 -18.79 -1.76
C GLU A 101 8.52 -18.35 -1.86
N ALA A 102 7.66 -18.86 -0.98
CA ALA A 102 6.28 -18.42 -0.90
C ALA A 102 6.18 -16.98 -0.36
N GLU A 103 6.99 -16.60 0.63
CA GLU A 103 7.07 -15.22 1.12
C GLU A 103 7.48 -14.27 0.00
N ASP A 104 8.52 -14.64 -0.76
CA ASP A 104 8.99 -13.83 -1.89
C ASP A 104 7.89 -13.63 -2.93
N LYS A 105 7.11 -14.66 -3.27
CA LYS A 105 5.97 -14.53 -4.20
C LYS A 105 4.90 -13.56 -3.70
N LEU A 106 4.61 -13.52 -2.38
CA LEU A 106 3.66 -12.55 -1.83
C LEU A 106 4.18 -11.11 -1.98
N TRP A 107 5.49 -10.91 -1.77
CA TRP A 107 6.14 -9.62 -1.91
C TRP A 107 6.38 -9.17 -3.35
N ASP A 108 6.41 -10.10 -4.32
CA ASP A 108 6.57 -9.76 -5.74
C ASP A 108 5.46 -8.84 -6.24
N VAL A 109 4.23 -8.98 -5.71
CA VAL A 109 3.11 -8.06 -6.00
C VAL A 109 3.49 -6.62 -5.67
N ARG A 110 4.06 -6.39 -4.48
CA ARG A 110 4.49 -5.05 -4.02
C ARG A 110 5.70 -4.53 -4.81
N ARG A 111 6.63 -5.41 -5.18
CA ARG A 111 7.81 -5.06 -6.01
C ARG A 111 7.44 -4.72 -7.45
N ALA A 112 6.39 -5.35 -7.97
CA ALA A 112 5.93 -5.18 -9.35
C ALA A 112 5.21 -3.85 -9.61
N ILE A 113 4.79 -3.11 -8.58
CA ILE A 113 4.01 -1.86 -8.74
C ILE A 113 4.77 -0.86 -9.61
N SER A 114 5.97 -0.42 -9.18
CA SER A 114 6.70 0.62 -9.91
C SER A 114 7.01 0.26 -11.38
N PRO A 115 7.43 -0.99 -11.69
CA PRO A 115 7.51 -1.46 -13.08
C PRO A 115 6.18 -1.45 -13.84
N ALA A 116 5.07 -1.87 -13.22
CA ALA A 116 3.75 -1.90 -13.84
C ALA A 116 3.23 -0.50 -14.19
N LEU A 117 3.56 0.51 -13.38
CA LEU A 117 3.10 1.88 -13.60
C LEU A 117 3.63 2.49 -14.91
N LYS A 118 4.72 1.99 -15.48
CA LYS A 118 5.29 2.50 -16.75
C LYS A 118 4.33 2.41 -17.94
N LYS A 119 3.31 1.56 -17.87
CA LYS A 119 2.24 1.46 -18.88
C LYS A 119 1.29 2.66 -18.88
N PHE A 120 1.23 3.41 -17.77
CA PHE A 120 0.28 4.50 -17.54
C PHE A 120 0.89 5.89 -17.71
N GLY A 121 2.16 5.97 -18.11
CA GLY A 121 2.83 7.24 -18.41
C GLY A 121 4.35 7.11 -18.44
N THR A 122 4.98 8.06 -19.13
CA THR A 122 6.44 8.18 -19.24
C THR A 122 7.08 9.04 -18.15
N LEU A 123 6.27 9.77 -17.38
CA LEU A 123 6.67 10.55 -16.21
C LEU A 123 5.86 10.12 -14.99
N LYS A 124 6.55 9.94 -13.87
CA LYS A 124 5.98 9.61 -12.57
C LYS A 124 6.31 10.72 -11.58
N PHE A 125 5.28 11.33 -11.00
CA PHE A 125 5.41 12.14 -9.78
C PHE A 125 5.27 11.19 -8.60
N ASN A 126 6.35 11.05 -7.82
CA ASN A 126 6.45 10.09 -6.74
C ASN A 126 6.49 10.85 -5.42
N GLU A 127 5.33 10.96 -4.81
CA GLU A 127 5.18 11.65 -3.53
C GLU A 127 5.00 10.64 -2.41
N ASP A 128 5.26 11.10 -1.20
CA ASP A 128 5.23 10.33 0.01
C ASP A 128 4.61 11.23 1.08
N VAL A 129 3.46 10.85 1.59
CA VAL A 129 2.76 11.60 2.65
C VAL A 129 2.54 10.71 3.86
N VAL A 130 2.47 11.31 5.03
CA VAL A 130 2.15 10.59 6.28
C VAL A 130 0.92 11.21 6.88
N VAL A 131 -0.05 10.38 7.29
CA VAL A 131 -1.24 10.80 8.04
C VAL A 131 -1.42 9.89 9.25
N PRO A 132 -2.19 10.30 10.28
CA PRO A 132 -2.57 9.36 11.33
C PRO A 132 -3.20 8.11 10.73
N ARG A 133 -2.84 6.92 11.22
CA ARG A 133 -3.27 5.62 10.66
C ARG A 133 -4.77 5.50 10.42
N SER A 134 -5.57 6.09 11.31
CA SER A 134 -7.03 6.13 11.20
C SER A 134 -7.56 6.99 10.05
N ARG A 135 -6.73 7.87 9.48
CA ARG A 135 -7.04 8.78 8.37
C ARG A 135 -6.54 8.27 7.02
N VAL A 136 -5.80 7.16 6.97
CA VAL A 136 -5.30 6.55 5.71
C VAL A 136 -6.44 6.27 4.71
N PRO A 137 -7.59 5.69 5.10
CA PRO A 137 -8.71 5.52 4.16
C PRO A 137 -9.21 6.83 3.56
N GLU A 138 -9.35 7.87 4.39
CA GLU A 138 -9.82 9.18 3.93
C GLU A 138 -8.80 9.86 3.02
N LEU A 139 -7.50 9.71 3.30
CA LEU A 139 -6.44 10.19 2.41
C LEU A 139 -6.56 9.55 1.02
N ILE A 140 -6.65 8.23 0.95
CA ILE A 140 -6.71 7.50 -0.33
C ILE A 140 -7.97 7.87 -1.12
N GLU A 141 -9.13 7.95 -0.47
CA GLU A 141 -10.38 8.41 -1.10
C GLU A 141 -10.23 9.83 -1.68
N ARG A 142 -9.62 10.76 -0.93
CA ARG A 142 -9.37 12.13 -1.40
C ARG A 142 -8.39 12.17 -2.56
N VAL A 143 -7.32 11.37 -2.50
CA VAL A 143 -6.29 11.32 -3.57
C VAL A 143 -6.86 10.73 -4.86
N GLU A 144 -7.70 9.69 -4.77
CA GLU A 144 -8.42 9.15 -5.91
C GLU A 144 -9.35 10.21 -6.53
N GLU A 145 -10.06 10.99 -5.71
CA GLU A 145 -10.87 12.11 -6.19
C GLU A 145 -10.03 13.22 -6.83
N ILE A 146 -8.90 13.58 -6.23
CA ILE A 146 -7.92 14.53 -6.81
C ILE A 146 -7.47 14.04 -8.19
N GLY A 147 -7.09 12.77 -8.32
CA GLY A 147 -6.72 12.16 -9.60
C GLY A 147 -7.83 12.28 -10.65
N ARG A 148 -9.08 12.00 -10.26
CA ARG A 148 -10.25 12.17 -11.14
C ARG A 148 -10.45 13.63 -11.57
N ARG A 149 -10.39 14.59 -10.64
CA ARG A 149 -10.59 16.03 -10.94
C ARG A 149 -9.53 16.60 -11.87
N HIS A 150 -8.29 16.13 -11.75
CA HIS A 150 -7.17 16.55 -12.60
C HIS A 150 -6.95 15.64 -13.82
N GLU A 151 -7.84 14.68 -14.07
CA GLU A 151 -7.73 13.72 -15.17
C GLU A 151 -6.33 13.07 -15.22
N THR A 152 -5.83 12.64 -14.06
CA THR A 152 -4.48 12.11 -13.88
C THR A 152 -4.57 10.75 -13.18
N PHE A 153 -3.99 9.71 -13.78
CA PHE A 153 -3.97 8.38 -13.19
C PHE A 153 -3.12 8.38 -11.92
N VAL A 154 -3.66 7.81 -10.84
CA VAL A 154 -3.00 7.77 -9.53
C VAL A 154 -3.05 6.37 -8.95
N VAL A 155 -1.95 5.99 -8.31
CA VAL A 155 -1.80 4.74 -7.57
C VAL A 155 -1.23 5.04 -6.19
N ASN A 156 -1.81 4.39 -5.17
CA ASN A 156 -1.44 4.53 -3.78
C ASN A 156 -1.00 3.19 -3.19
N PHE A 157 0.15 3.19 -2.51
CA PHE A 157 0.61 2.05 -1.73
C PHE A 157 1.60 2.52 -0.66
N GLY A 158 1.80 1.75 0.40
CA GLY A 158 2.80 2.10 1.41
C GLY A 158 2.59 1.42 2.74
N HIS A 159 3.27 1.94 3.75
CA HIS A 159 3.34 1.44 5.11
C HIS A 159 2.08 1.84 5.90
N ALA A 160 1.04 1.01 5.84
CA ALA A 160 -0.19 1.24 6.61
C ALA A 160 0.04 1.19 8.14
N GLY A 161 1.14 0.54 8.56
CA GLY A 161 1.50 0.37 9.96
C GLY A 161 1.86 1.66 10.70
N ASP A 162 2.36 2.66 9.98
CA ASP A 162 2.74 3.99 10.50
C ASP A 162 1.97 5.14 9.82
N GLY A 163 1.21 4.84 8.76
CA GLY A 163 0.38 5.81 8.05
C GLY A 163 1.10 6.50 6.90
N ASN A 164 2.25 5.98 6.49
CA ASN A 164 2.99 6.46 5.34
C ASN A 164 2.47 5.87 4.02
N ILE A 165 2.08 6.74 3.09
CA ILE A 165 1.51 6.36 1.79
C ILE A 165 2.29 7.04 0.67
N HIS A 166 2.79 6.24 -0.26
CA HIS A 166 3.34 6.72 -1.52
C HIS A 166 2.21 6.98 -2.51
N VAL A 167 2.13 8.22 -3.00
CA VAL A 167 1.16 8.68 -3.98
C VAL A 167 1.87 8.86 -5.31
N ASN A 168 1.51 8.05 -6.31
CA ASN A 168 2.18 8.04 -7.60
C ASN A 168 1.22 8.51 -8.70
N PHE A 169 1.41 9.73 -9.19
CA PHE A 169 0.69 10.25 -10.36
C PHE A 169 1.48 9.95 -11.64
N MET A 170 0.80 9.36 -12.63
CA MET A 170 1.39 9.02 -13.92
C MET A 170 0.88 9.95 -15.02
N CYS A 171 1.78 10.43 -15.86
CA CYS A 171 1.46 11.25 -17.03
C CYS A 171 2.53 11.08 -18.11
N ASP A 172 2.31 11.64 -19.30
CA ASP A 172 3.31 11.67 -20.35
C ASP A 172 4.19 12.91 -20.26
N ARG A 173 5.51 12.69 -20.26
CA ARG A 173 6.53 13.74 -20.10
C ARG A 173 6.42 14.83 -21.17
N GLU A 174 6.07 14.43 -22.38
CA GLU A 174 6.01 15.31 -23.55
C GLU A 174 4.69 16.09 -23.64
N ASP A 175 3.70 15.76 -22.80
CA ASP A 175 2.44 16.51 -22.69
C ASP A 175 2.54 17.53 -21.54
N ALA A 176 2.86 18.78 -21.89
CA ALA A 176 3.01 19.86 -20.93
C ALA A 176 1.73 20.12 -20.09
N GLU A 177 0.54 19.90 -20.67
CA GLU A 177 -0.72 20.07 -19.95
C GLU A 177 -0.97 18.92 -18.98
N ALA A 178 -0.67 17.68 -19.36
CA ALA A 178 -0.73 16.54 -18.43
C ALA A 178 0.25 16.73 -17.26
N VAL A 179 1.48 17.19 -17.54
CA VAL A 179 2.47 17.54 -16.51
C VAL A 179 1.94 18.63 -15.58
N ARG A 180 1.28 19.67 -16.12
CA ARG A 180 0.69 20.76 -15.34
C ARG A 180 -0.44 20.27 -14.43
N ARG A 181 -1.33 19.40 -14.92
CA ARG A 181 -2.41 18.78 -14.14
C ARG A 181 -1.86 17.87 -13.04
N ALA A 182 -0.89 17.02 -13.35
CA ALA A 182 -0.25 16.14 -12.36
C ALA A 182 0.42 16.94 -11.23
N ARG A 183 1.13 18.04 -11.55
CA ARG A 183 1.68 18.95 -10.52
C ARG A 183 0.60 19.61 -9.67
N ALA A 184 -0.56 19.93 -10.25
CA ALA A 184 -1.68 20.47 -9.48
C ALA A 184 -2.28 19.40 -8.54
N ALA A 185 -2.43 18.17 -9.03
CA ALA A 185 -2.86 17.04 -8.23
C ALA A 185 -1.92 16.78 -7.03
N VAL A 186 -0.61 16.84 -7.23
CA VAL A 186 0.39 16.75 -6.15
C VAL A 186 0.16 17.82 -5.07
N ARG A 187 -0.06 19.08 -5.45
CA ARG A 187 -0.32 20.16 -4.48
C ARG A 187 -1.61 19.94 -3.69
N ASP A 188 -2.66 19.47 -4.35
CA ASP A 188 -3.92 19.14 -3.69
C ASP A 188 -3.74 17.97 -2.70
N THR A 189 -2.94 16.97 -3.06
CA THR A 189 -2.60 15.84 -2.18
C THR A 189 -1.88 16.30 -0.92
N PHE A 190 -0.90 17.20 -1.05
CA PHE A 190 -0.22 17.79 0.10
C PHE A 190 -1.17 18.58 1.00
N SER A 191 -2.07 19.36 0.40
CA SER A 191 -3.08 20.10 1.15
C SER A 191 -3.99 19.15 1.92
N ALA A 192 -4.46 18.07 1.28
CA ALA A 192 -5.25 17.04 1.91
C ALA A 192 -4.50 16.34 3.06
N ALA A 193 -3.22 15.97 2.87
CA ALA A 193 -2.42 15.37 3.94
C ALA A 193 -2.30 16.28 5.17
N VAL A 194 -2.03 17.57 4.97
CA VAL A 194 -1.95 18.56 6.05
C VAL A 194 -3.30 18.75 6.75
N GLU A 195 -4.40 18.84 6.01
CA GLU A 195 -5.75 18.92 6.56
C GLU A 195 -6.11 17.70 7.42
N LEU A 196 -5.56 16.53 7.10
CA LEU A 196 -5.73 15.29 7.86
C LEU A 196 -4.80 15.21 9.10
N GLY A 197 -4.03 16.26 9.38
CA GLY A 197 -3.06 16.31 10.48
C GLY A 197 -1.75 15.59 10.19
N GLY A 198 -1.41 15.45 8.91
CA GLY A 198 -0.23 14.74 8.41
C GLY A 198 0.94 15.63 7.99
N THR A 199 1.91 15.02 7.32
CA THR A 199 3.09 15.67 6.72
C THR A 199 3.18 15.39 5.22
N ILE A 200 3.85 16.28 4.49
CA ILE A 200 4.03 16.20 3.03
C ILE A 200 5.22 15.32 2.60
N SER A 201 5.92 14.73 3.56
CA SER A 201 7.07 13.86 3.37
C SER A 201 7.17 12.93 4.57
N GLY A 202 7.21 11.63 4.33
CA GLY A 202 7.56 10.61 5.30
C GLY A 202 9.05 10.28 5.25
N GLU A 203 9.47 9.54 4.23
CA GLU A 203 10.79 8.91 4.17
C GLU A 203 11.70 9.52 3.11
N HIS A 204 11.13 10.10 2.06
CA HIS A 204 11.91 10.64 0.93
C HIS A 204 12.64 11.96 1.24
N GLY A 205 12.19 12.71 2.25
CA GLY A 205 12.66 14.08 2.51
C GLY A 205 12.21 15.06 1.42
N ILE A 206 12.48 16.36 1.61
CA ILE A 206 12.06 17.41 0.64
C ILE A 206 13.02 17.62 -0.53
N GLY A 207 14.29 17.19 -0.40
CA GLY A 207 15.32 17.35 -1.43
C GLY A 207 15.55 18.80 -1.90
N TYR A 208 16.25 18.95 -3.03
CA TYR A 208 16.22 20.17 -3.85
C TYR A 208 15.24 19.95 -5.01
N VAL A 209 14.33 20.90 -5.17
CA VAL A 209 13.26 20.94 -6.19
C VAL A 209 13.78 21.50 -7.51
#